data_AF-A0A950UWN3-F1
#
_entry.id   AF-A0A950UWN3-F1
#
_cell.length_a   1.000
_cell.length_b   1.000
_cell.length_c   1.000
_cell.angle_alpha   90.00
_cell.angle_beta   90.00
_cell.angle_gamma   90.00
#
_symmetry.space_group_name_H-M   'P 1'
#
loop_
_entity.id
_entity.type
_entity.pdbx_description
1 polymer ?
#
loop_
_entity_poly.entity_id
_entity_poly.type
_entity_poly.pdbx_seq_one_letter_code
_entity_poly.pdbx_strand_id
1 'polypeptide(L)'
;MRTTHAVTAAIAVAVIVSPMQSAAASALTQIINATFARLQSYPVPPYAIWTATWHITQTPMGYNTGTTSGVEVHRYAVRLADGMENVSDPSPNGKLPPALILPEFLGPFAWTLRSSVRVPASGNGASMLPDVEGLKTIARVTAFAQPAYALVKSPPPIENVGGHPSYHLELRPLGDPRKHNLRDLWIDVSTYDLWKAHFVGTYTPGPGAPISPTDATVYFRQVVGCWVVTHALWTYDDPPSHFDFDVTNNEIGVPPTLPDWLFDAREYRKHQDAGEPDYIGEVLDRLRNGAKP
;
A
#
# COMPACT_ATOMS: atom_id res chain seq x y z
N MET A 1 -21.34 -4.14 -14.79
CA MET A 1 -20.86 -2.89 -14.19
C MET A 1 -20.16 -3.29 -12.91
N ARG A 2 -18.89 -3.68 -13.00
CA ARG A 2 -18.11 -4.21 -11.88
C ARG A 2 -17.13 -3.15 -11.45
N THR A 3 -17.32 -2.64 -10.25
CA THR A 3 -16.40 -1.78 -9.54
C THR A 3 -15.72 -2.63 -8.47
N THR A 4 -14.68 -3.36 -8.85
CA THR A 4 -13.82 -4.07 -7.90
C THR A 4 -12.87 -3.02 -7.31
N HIS A 5 -13.19 -2.50 -6.14
CA HIS A 5 -12.38 -1.48 -5.48
C HIS A 5 -11.42 -2.13 -4.48
N ALA A 6 -10.13 -1.84 -4.60
CA ALA A 6 -9.12 -2.33 -3.69
C ALA A 6 -9.15 -1.56 -2.36
N VAL A 7 -8.95 -2.29 -1.27
CA VAL A 7 -8.90 -1.74 0.09
C VAL A 7 -7.57 -1.01 0.29
N THR A 8 -7.62 0.33 0.37
CA THR A 8 -6.44 1.14 0.69
C THR A 8 -6.26 1.22 2.21
N ALA A 9 -5.21 0.57 2.73
CA ALA A 9 -4.81 0.72 4.13
C ALA A 9 -3.73 1.80 4.27
N ALA A 10 -4.13 3.02 4.64
CA ALA A 10 -3.20 4.07 5.06
C ALA A 10 -2.91 3.94 6.56
N ILE A 11 -1.67 3.58 6.94
CA ILE A 11 -1.21 3.69 8.34
C ILE A 11 -0.29 4.88 8.48
N ALA A 12 -0.57 5.74 9.46
CA ALA A 12 0.44 6.58 10.08
C ALA A 12 0.90 5.89 11.36
N VAL A 13 2.06 5.21 11.32
CA VAL A 13 2.66 4.61 12.53
C VAL A 13 3.50 5.68 13.20
N ALA A 14 2.93 6.37 14.19
CA ALA A 14 3.68 7.13 15.17
C ALA A 14 3.68 6.33 16.47
N VAL A 15 4.78 5.64 16.76
CA VAL A 15 5.01 4.99 18.05
C VAL A 15 6.10 5.76 18.76
N ILE A 16 5.73 6.59 19.72
CA ILE A 16 6.68 7.23 20.63
C ILE A 16 6.32 6.78 22.03
N VAL A 17 7.25 6.07 22.67
CA VAL A 17 7.11 5.62 24.05
C VAL A 17 7.62 6.73 24.96
N SER A 18 6.84 7.09 25.99
CA SER A 18 7.21 8.10 26.99
C SER A 18 8.56 7.78 27.67
N PRO A 19 9.35 8.80 28.07
CA PRO A 19 10.72 8.63 28.57
C PRO A 19 10.86 8.03 29.98
N MET A 20 9.83 7.37 30.52
CA MET A 20 9.92 6.67 31.80
C MET A 20 9.31 5.28 31.67
N GLN A 21 10.14 4.27 31.35
CA GLN A 21 10.09 2.90 31.90
C GLN A 21 11.02 1.94 31.14
N SER A 22 11.85 1.19 31.88
CA SER A 22 12.46 -0.12 31.56
C SER A 22 13.37 -0.27 30.32
N ALA A 23 14.51 -0.96 30.51
CA ALA A 23 15.41 -1.39 29.43
C ALA A 23 14.73 -2.29 28.36
N ALA A 24 13.61 -2.94 28.69
CA ALA A 24 12.81 -3.68 27.71
C ALA A 24 12.00 -2.76 26.80
N ALA A 25 11.53 -1.60 27.29
CA ALA A 25 10.88 -0.60 26.44
C ALA A 25 11.88 0.07 25.48
N SER A 26 13.17 0.14 25.85
CA SER A 26 14.20 0.64 24.94
C SER A 26 14.47 -0.30 23.76
N ALA A 27 14.47 -1.62 23.95
CA ALA A 27 14.72 -2.57 22.87
C ALA A 27 13.61 -2.58 21.81
N LEU A 28 12.34 -2.53 22.22
CA LEU A 28 11.23 -2.41 21.28
C LEU A 28 11.25 -1.10 20.51
N THR A 29 11.48 0.01 21.22
CA THR A 29 11.57 1.33 20.59
C THR A 29 12.68 1.34 19.55
N GLN A 30 13.80 0.65 19.82
CA GLN A 30 14.87 0.45 18.84
C GLN A 30 14.40 -0.37 17.63
N ILE A 31 13.69 -1.49 17.82
CA ILE A 31 13.16 -2.31 16.71
C ILE A 31 12.25 -1.48 15.81
N ILE A 32 11.28 -0.76 16.38
CA ILE A 32 10.33 0.05 15.60
C ILE A 32 11.04 1.20 14.89
N ASN A 33 11.94 1.91 15.58
CA ASN A 33 12.71 3.01 14.97
C ASN A 33 13.63 2.51 13.85
N ALA A 34 14.29 1.37 14.05
CA ALA A 34 15.15 0.76 13.04
C ALA A 34 14.33 0.31 11.82
N THR A 35 13.15 -0.28 12.05
CA THR A 35 12.20 -0.66 10.99
C THR A 35 11.74 0.55 10.19
N PHE A 36 11.39 1.64 10.87
CA PHE A 36 10.95 2.86 10.20
C PHE A 36 12.09 3.50 9.40
N ALA A 37 13.28 3.62 9.98
CA ALA A 37 14.47 4.10 9.28
C ALA A 37 14.80 3.24 8.07
N ARG A 38 14.64 1.91 8.20
CA ARG A 38 14.83 0.95 7.11
C ARG A 38 13.81 1.14 6.00
N LEU A 39 12.53 1.26 6.34
CA LEU A 39 11.46 1.55 5.37
C LEU A 39 11.71 2.87 4.61
N GLN A 40 12.18 3.91 5.30
CA GLN A 40 12.53 5.20 4.70
C GLN A 40 13.79 5.17 3.85
N SER A 41 14.65 4.14 4.02
CA SER A 41 15.89 4.01 3.24
C SER A 41 15.67 3.48 1.83
N TYR A 42 14.50 2.90 1.55
CA TYR A 42 14.19 2.39 0.23
C TYR A 42 13.97 3.52 -0.78
N PRO A 43 14.51 3.39 -2.01
CA PRO A 43 14.25 4.37 -3.07
C PRO A 43 12.75 4.41 -3.38
N VAL A 44 12.26 5.62 -3.64
CA VAL A 44 10.91 5.84 -4.18
C VAL A 44 11.07 6.09 -5.68
N PRO A 45 10.69 5.13 -6.54
CA PRO A 45 10.77 5.33 -7.99
C PRO A 45 9.74 6.39 -8.43
N PRO A 46 9.95 7.06 -9.57
CA PRO A 46 8.97 8.02 -10.11
C PRO A 46 7.71 7.32 -10.62
N TYR A 47 7.86 6.10 -11.15
CA TYR A 47 6.77 5.28 -11.66
C TYR A 47 6.90 3.83 -11.21
N ALA A 48 5.77 3.15 -11.12
CA ALA A 48 5.71 1.72 -10.95
C ALA A 48 4.65 1.12 -11.87
N ILE A 49 4.92 -0.07 -12.38
CA ILE A 49 3.97 -0.90 -13.12
C ILE A 49 3.97 -2.30 -12.53
N TRP A 50 2.84 -2.98 -12.57
CA TRP A 50 2.77 -4.39 -12.17
C TRP A 50 1.50 -5.05 -12.73
N THR A 51 1.48 -6.37 -12.64
CA THR A 51 0.30 -7.19 -12.86
C THR A 51 -0.20 -7.68 -11.50
N ALA A 52 -1.49 -7.58 -11.20
CA ALA A 52 -2.08 -8.24 -10.04
C ALA A 52 -3.03 -9.35 -10.50
N THR A 53 -2.88 -10.52 -9.91
CA THR A 53 -3.79 -11.67 -10.11
C THR A 53 -4.65 -11.82 -8.87
N TRP A 54 -5.96 -11.77 -9.06
CA TRP A 54 -6.97 -11.76 -8.02
C TRP A 54 -7.75 -13.05 -8.06
N HIS A 55 -7.62 -13.87 -7.03
CA HIS A 55 -8.47 -15.01 -6.78
C HIS A 55 -9.58 -14.58 -5.83
N ILE A 56 -10.81 -14.56 -6.32
CA ILE A 56 -11.98 -14.08 -5.58
C ILE A 56 -12.86 -15.28 -5.30
N THR A 57 -13.21 -15.50 -4.04
CA THR A 57 -14.17 -16.51 -3.61
C THR A 57 -15.32 -15.82 -2.91
N GLN A 58 -16.54 -16.14 -3.30
CA GLN A 58 -17.76 -15.67 -2.67
C GLN A 58 -18.52 -16.87 -2.11
N THR A 59 -18.75 -16.85 -0.80
CA THR A 59 -19.46 -17.91 -0.07
C THR A 59 -20.76 -17.33 0.50
N PRO A 60 -21.94 -17.82 0.10
CA PRO A 60 -23.19 -17.40 0.71
C PRO A 60 -23.23 -17.69 2.21
N MET A 61 -23.78 -16.76 2.97
CA MET A 61 -24.03 -16.88 4.41
C MET A 61 -25.41 -17.48 4.65
N GLY A 62 -25.55 -18.33 5.67
CA GLY A 62 -26.83 -18.91 6.08
C GLY A 62 -27.22 -20.16 5.28
N TYR A 63 -28.49 -20.27 4.89
CA TYR A 63 -29.06 -21.49 4.29
C TYR A 63 -28.77 -21.65 2.79
N ASN A 64 -28.23 -20.63 2.13
CA ASN A 64 -27.87 -20.70 0.72
C ASN A 64 -26.60 -21.55 0.58
N THR A 65 -26.62 -22.56 -0.29
CA THR A 65 -25.47 -23.40 -0.58
C THR A 65 -24.87 -23.03 -1.94
N GLY A 66 -23.55 -23.09 -2.05
CA GLY A 66 -22.81 -22.91 -3.31
C GLY A 66 -21.80 -21.77 -3.27
N THR A 67 -20.52 -22.12 -3.31
CA THR A 67 -19.41 -21.17 -3.42
C THR A 67 -19.18 -20.83 -4.90
N THR A 68 -19.02 -19.54 -5.22
CA THR A 68 -18.55 -19.11 -6.52
C THR A 68 -17.10 -18.63 -6.41
N SER A 69 -16.29 -18.89 -7.43
CA SER A 69 -14.93 -18.38 -7.50
C SER A 69 -14.62 -17.83 -8.89
N GLY A 70 -13.69 -16.89 -8.94
CA GLY A 70 -13.23 -16.24 -10.15
C GLY A 70 -11.76 -15.87 -10.06
N VAL A 71 -11.15 -15.68 -11.24
CA VAL A 71 -9.80 -15.14 -11.36
C VAL A 71 -9.87 -13.89 -12.23
N GLU A 72 -9.41 -12.77 -11.69
CA GLU A 72 -9.28 -11.49 -12.41
C GLU A 72 -7.78 -11.15 -12.51
N VAL A 73 -7.38 -10.55 -13.63
CA VAL A 73 -6.00 -10.10 -13.82
C VAL A 73 -6.07 -8.64 -14.23
N HIS A 74 -5.34 -7.80 -13.50
CA HIS A 74 -5.29 -6.37 -13.75
C HIS A 74 -3.85 -5.94 -13.96
N ARG A 75 -3.65 -4.97 -14.83
CA ARG A 75 -2.41 -4.23 -15.03
C ARG A 75 -2.56 -2.84 -14.44
N TYR A 76 -1.48 -2.40 -13.82
CA TYR A 76 -1.43 -1.11 -13.18
C TYR A 76 -0.22 -0.33 -13.66
N ALA A 77 -0.42 0.98 -13.77
CA ALA A 77 0.66 1.95 -13.81
C ALA A 77 0.36 3.05 -12.80
N VAL A 78 1.36 3.46 -12.01
CA VAL A 78 1.23 4.56 -11.06
C VAL A 78 2.34 5.56 -11.27
N ARG A 79 1.96 6.84 -11.25
CA ARG A 79 2.88 7.97 -11.08
C ARG A 79 2.97 8.31 -9.60
N LEU A 80 4.12 8.05 -8.98
CA LEU A 80 4.27 8.14 -7.53
C LEU A 80 4.30 9.59 -7.01
N ALA A 81 4.59 10.57 -7.87
CA ALA A 81 4.67 11.98 -7.49
C ALA A 81 3.31 12.56 -7.05
N ASP A 82 2.21 12.09 -7.65
CA ASP A 82 0.85 12.55 -7.39
C ASP A 82 -0.14 11.42 -7.06
N GLY A 83 0.31 10.16 -7.12
CA GLY A 83 -0.51 9.00 -6.81
C GLY A 83 -1.54 8.66 -7.90
N MET A 84 -1.41 9.24 -9.09
CA MET A 84 -2.31 8.94 -10.20
C MET A 84 -2.09 7.51 -10.70
N GLU A 85 -3.17 6.76 -10.79
CA GLU A 85 -3.17 5.35 -11.16
C GLU A 85 -3.98 5.11 -12.44
N ASN A 86 -3.44 4.28 -13.31
CA ASN A 86 -4.11 3.66 -14.44
C ASN A 86 -4.32 2.18 -14.12
N VAL A 87 -5.58 1.76 -14.09
CA VAL A 87 -5.97 0.36 -13.89
C VAL A 87 -6.63 -0.15 -15.16
N SER A 88 -6.13 -1.27 -15.70
CA SER A 88 -6.69 -1.87 -16.90
C SER A 88 -6.66 -3.39 -16.87
N ASP A 89 -7.61 -4.02 -17.56
CA ASP A 89 -7.60 -5.46 -17.75
C ASP A 89 -6.76 -5.80 -18.99
N PRO A 90 -5.87 -6.81 -18.95
CA PRO A 90 -5.12 -7.23 -20.13
C PRO A 90 -6.05 -7.52 -21.32
N SER A 91 -5.79 -6.89 -22.46
CA SER A 91 -6.56 -7.16 -23.67
C SER A 91 -5.94 -8.30 -24.48
N PRO A 92 -6.72 -9.32 -24.90
CA PRO A 92 -6.19 -10.45 -25.67
C PRO A 92 -5.82 -10.08 -27.11
N ASN A 93 -6.26 -8.92 -27.61
CA ASN A 93 -5.99 -8.48 -28.99
C ASN A 93 -4.70 -7.64 -29.12
N GLY A 94 -3.94 -7.47 -28.03
CA GLY A 94 -2.71 -6.67 -27.99
C GLY A 94 -2.91 -5.16 -28.11
N LYS A 95 -4.16 -4.69 -28.22
CA LYS A 95 -4.51 -3.26 -28.23
C LYS A 95 -4.66 -2.75 -26.81
N LEU A 96 -4.52 -1.44 -26.67
CA LEU A 96 -4.70 -0.72 -25.43
C LEU A 96 -6.10 -1.01 -24.85
N PRO A 97 -6.18 -1.62 -23.65
CA PRO A 97 -7.46 -1.95 -23.02
C PRO A 97 -8.18 -0.70 -22.53
N PRO A 98 -9.49 -0.77 -22.28
CA PRO A 98 -10.16 0.22 -21.44
C PRO A 98 -9.46 0.33 -20.08
N ALA A 99 -9.29 1.56 -19.59
CA ALA A 99 -8.69 1.81 -18.28
C ALA A 99 -9.56 2.73 -17.41
N LEU A 100 -9.45 2.54 -16.11
CA LEU A 100 -9.88 3.48 -15.09
C LEU A 100 -8.67 4.31 -14.65
N ILE A 101 -8.81 5.63 -14.71
CA ILE A 101 -7.77 6.57 -14.25
C ILE A 101 -8.28 7.25 -13.00
N LEU A 102 -7.64 7.01 -11.86
CA LEU A 102 -8.12 7.46 -10.56
C LEU A 102 -6.96 8.09 -9.76
N PRO A 103 -7.23 9.12 -8.94
CA PRO A 103 -6.29 9.62 -7.94
C PRO A 103 -6.29 8.74 -6.67
N GLU A 104 -6.65 7.47 -6.82
CA GLU A 104 -6.68 6.48 -5.75
C GLU A 104 -5.40 5.66 -5.88
N PHE A 105 -4.65 5.55 -4.80
CA PHE A 105 -3.45 4.74 -4.80
C PHE A 105 -3.83 3.31 -4.39
N LEU A 106 -4.04 2.41 -5.36
CA LEU A 106 -4.32 1.00 -5.13
C LEU A 106 -3.07 0.11 -5.25
N GLY A 107 -1.90 0.73 -5.39
CA GLY A 107 -0.66 0.02 -5.69
C GLY A 107 -0.01 -0.74 -4.53
N PRO A 108 0.91 -1.67 -4.83
CA PRO A 108 1.61 -2.49 -3.83
C PRO A 108 2.59 -1.68 -2.97
N PHE A 109 2.72 -0.37 -3.21
CA PHE A 109 3.69 0.51 -2.55
C PHE A 109 3.07 1.35 -1.44
N ALA A 110 1.99 0.88 -0.81
CA ALA A 110 1.20 1.69 0.12
C ALA A 110 2.01 2.33 1.28
N TRP A 111 3.22 1.87 1.55
CA TRP A 111 4.00 2.28 2.72
C TRP A 111 5.24 3.14 2.43
N THR A 112 5.70 3.27 1.19
CA THR A 112 6.85 4.13 0.87
C THR A 112 6.44 5.56 0.47
N LEU A 113 5.16 5.81 0.18
CA LEU A 113 4.72 7.07 -0.44
C LEU A 113 4.35 8.19 0.52
N ARG A 114 4.30 7.94 1.83
CA ARG A 114 4.16 9.03 2.83
C ARG A 114 5.49 9.66 3.24
N SER A 115 6.61 9.15 2.72
CA SER A 115 7.95 9.64 3.03
C SER A 115 8.48 10.53 1.91
N SER A 116 8.06 11.80 1.89
CA SER A 116 8.88 13.01 1.59
C SER A 116 8.20 14.10 0.77
N VAL A 117 7.11 13.85 0.03
CA VAL A 117 6.47 14.89 -0.77
C VAL A 117 5.32 15.52 0.01
N ARG A 118 5.60 16.59 0.77
CA ARG A 118 4.61 17.66 0.86
C ARG A 118 4.47 18.17 -0.57
N VAL A 119 3.42 17.79 -1.30
CA VAL A 119 3.02 18.57 -2.47
C VAL A 119 2.53 19.89 -1.88
N PRO A 120 3.27 21.02 -1.99
CA PRO A 120 2.63 22.29 -1.71
C PRO A 120 1.40 22.36 -2.62
N ALA A 121 0.24 22.65 -2.04
CA ALA A 121 -0.99 22.83 -2.82
C ALA A 121 -0.66 23.71 -4.04
N SER A 122 -1.06 23.28 -5.24
CA SER A 122 -0.70 23.95 -6.50
C SER A 122 -0.96 25.45 -6.35
N GLY A 123 0.11 26.23 -6.46
CA GLY A 123 0.12 27.64 -6.11
C GLY A 123 -0.88 28.44 -6.95
N ASN A 124 -2.00 28.81 -6.31
CA ASN A 124 -2.77 30.00 -6.65
C ASN A 124 -3.07 30.86 -5.39
N GLY A 125 -2.44 30.54 -4.26
CA GLY A 125 -2.48 31.37 -3.06
C GLY A 125 -1.06 31.67 -2.62
N ALA A 126 -0.73 32.96 -2.46
CA ALA A 126 0.53 33.41 -1.91
C ALA A 126 0.90 32.57 -0.67
N SER A 127 2.00 31.84 -0.75
CA SER A 127 2.56 31.15 0.42
C SER A 127 3.06 32.23 1.36
N MET A 128 2.29 32.55 2.41
CA MET A 128 2.79 33.31 3.56
C MET A 128 3.71 32.40 4.39
N LEU A 129 4.81 31.94 3.78
CA LEU A 129 5.94 31.44 4.54
C LEU A 129 6.60 32.67 5.18
N PRO A 130 6.64 32.77 6.51
CA PRO A 130 7.30 33.89 7.16
C PRO A 130 8.77 33.92 6.74
N ASP A 131 9.28 35.12 6.45
CA ASP A 131 10.71 35.34 6.30
C ASP A 131 11.38 35.04 7.65
N VAL A 132 12.14 33.94 7.67
CA VAL A 132 12.86 33.46 8.86
C VAL A 132 14.34 33.86 8.84
N GLU A 133 14.78 34.59 7.81
CA GLU A 133 16.15 35.02 7.69
C GLU A 133 16.47 36.10 8.75
N GLY A 134 17.48 35.84 9.57
CA GLY A 134 17.88 36.75 10.67
C GLY A 134 17.06 36.63 11.97
N LEU A 135 16.01 35.81 12.02
CA LEU A 135 15.29 35.56 13.27
C LEU A 135 16.07 34.60 14.17
N LYS A 136 16.34 35.03 15.41
CA LYS A 136 16.92 34.16 16.45
C LYS A 136 15.89 33.14 16.91
N THR A 137 16.24 31.85 16.88
CA THR A 137 15.41 30.79 17.47
C THR A 137 15.33 30.98 18.99
N ILE A 138 14.17 31.42 19.49
CA ILE A 138 13.95 31.62 20.93
C ILE A 138 13.46 30.35 21.66
N ALA A 139 12.89 29.39 20.92
CA ALA A 139 12.47 28.09 21.44
C ALA A 139 12.37 27.08 20.28
N ARG A 140 12.64 25.81 20.58
CA ARG A 140 12.32 24.68 19.71
C ARG A 140 11.18 23.91 20.35
N VAL A 141 10.02 23.91 19.70
CA VAL A 141 8.87 23.10 20.14
C VAL A 141 8.95 21.74 19.44
N THR A 142 9.07 20.69 20.22
CA THR A 142 8.91 19.31 19.73
C THR A 142 7.58 18.81 20.23
N ALA A 143 6.62 18.61 19.34
CA ALA A 143 5.36 17.94 19.66
C ALA A 143 5.59 16.42 19.58
N PHE A 144 5.25 15.70 20.64
CA PHE A 144 5.25 14.24 20.64
C PHE A 144 3.81 13.77 20.42
N ALA A 145 3.58 13.00 19.35
CA ALA A 145 2.31 12.31 19.20
C ALA A 145 2.18 11.25 20.30
N GLN A 146 1.00 11.16 20.92
CA GLN A 146 0.72 10.01 21.79
C GLN A 146 0.80 8.72 20.96
N PRO A 147 1.35 7.63 21.52
CA PRO A 147 1.42 6.37 20.79
C PRO A 147 0.01 5.90 20.47
N ALA A 148 -0.22 5.48 19.21
CA ALA A 148 -1.52 4.98 18.77
C ALA A 148 -1.77 3.52 19.18
N TYR A 149 -0.72 2.79 19.57
CA TYR A 149 -0.75 1.36 19.85
C TYR A 149 0.06 1.01 21.11
N ALA A 150 -0.38 -0.04 21.80
CA ALA A 150 0.38 -0.75 22.81
C ALA A 150 0.69 -2.17 22.33
N LEU A 151 1.84 -2.71 22.72
CA LEU A 151 2.09 -4.14 22.52
C LEU A 151 1.23 -4.98 23.44
N VAL A 152 0.79 -6.14 22.94
CA VAL A 152 0.13 -7.14 23.76
C VAL A 152 1.14 -7.98 24.54
N LYS A 153 2.31 -8.31 23.96
CA LYS A 153 3.34 -9.17 24.58
C LYS A 153 4.71 -8.51 24.55
N SER A 154 5.49 -8.66 25.62
CA SER A 154 6.88 -8.21 25.73
C SER A 154 7.70 -9.18 26.58
N PRO A 155 8.85 -9.70 26.09
CA PRO A 155 9.41 -9.46 24.75
C PRO A 155 8.54 -10.09 23.64
N PRO A 156 8.60 -9.58 22.40
CA PRO A 156 7.87 -10.18 21.28
C PRO A 156 8.44 -11.56 20.94
N PRO A 157 7.60 -12.56 20.61
CA PRO A 157 8.08 -13.84 20.11
C PRO A 157 8.76 -13.67 18.75
N ILE A 158 9.66 -14.61 18.42
CA ILE A 158 10.28 -14.71 17.10
C ILE A 158 9.57 -15.81 16.33
N GLU A 159 9.10 -15.50 15.13
CA GLU A 159 8.45 -16.41 14.20
C GLU A 159 9.17 -16.41 12.86
N ASN A 160 9.03 -17.48 12.09
CA ASN A 160 9.62 -17.54 10.76
C ASN A 160 8.59 -17.11 9.69
N VAL A 161 8.91 -16.07 8.93
CA VAL A 161 8.07 -15.59 7.82
C VAL A 161 8.86 -15.70 6.52
N GLY A 162 8.50 -16.66 5.66
CA GLY A 162 9.16 -16.82 4.36
C GLY A 162 10.66 -17.15 4.45
N GLY A 163 11.12 -17.76 5.55
CA GLY A 163 12.55 -18.04 5.78
C GLY A 163 13.28 -16.94 6.57
N HIS A 164 12.58 -15.88 6.96
CA HIS A 164 13.11 -14.78 7.75
C HIS A 164 12.68 -14.88 9.21
N PRO A 165 13.62 -15.10 10.16
CA PRO A 165 13.30 -14.97 11.58
C PRO A 165 12.89 -13.53 11.85
N SER A 166 11.68 -13.35 12.37
CA SER A 166 11.02 -12.07 12.51
C SER A 166 10.43 -11.89 13.90
N TYR A 167 10.60 -10.70 14.50
CA TYR A 167 9.85 -10.30 15.67
C TYR A 167 8.37 -10.17 15.30
N HIS A 168 7.51 -10.92 15.98
CA HIS A 168 6.06 -10.78 15.86
C HIS A 168 5.55 -9.80 16.92
N LEU A 169 5.16 -8.61 16.46
CA LEU A 169 4.59 -7.55 17.29
C LEU A 169 3.07 -7.55 17.21
N GLU A 170 2.42 -8.10 18.23
CA GLU A 170 0.96 -7.99 18.42
C GLU A 170 0.61 -6.61 19.00
N LEU A 171 -0.24 -5.86 18.30
CA LEU A 171 -0.55 -4.45 18.52
C LEU A 171 -2.02 -4.26 18.90
N ARG A 172 -2.25 -3.65 20.05
CA ARG A 172 -3.57 -3.21 20.51
C ARG A 172 -3.70 -1.70 20.32
N PRO A 173 -4.72 -1.20 19.59
CA PRO A 173 -4.95 0.23 19.48
C PRO A 173 -5.27 0.83 20.86
N LEU A 174 -4.73 2.01 21.16
CA LEU A 174 -4.98 2.74 22.40
C LEU A 174 -6.19 3.68 22.30
N GLY A 175 -6.59 4.03 21.07
CA GLY A 175 -7.76 4.86 20.77
C GLY A 175 -8.85 4.09 20.03
N ASP A 176 -9.58 4.79 19.14
CA ASP A 176 -10.63 4.18 18.32
C ASP A 176 -10.04 3.11 17.39
N PRO A 177 -10.38 1.81 17.58
CA PRO A 177 -9.81 0.72 16.78
C PRO A 177 -10.19 0.82 15.29
N ARG A 178 -11.22 1.59 14.94
CA ARG A 178 -11.61 1.84 13.54
C ARG A 178 -10.67 2.81 12.83
N LYS A 179 -10.02 3.70 13.59
CA LYS A 179 -9.00 4.63 13.07
C LYS A 179 -7.59 4.03 13.10
N HIS A 180 -7.41 2.97 13.87
CA HIS A 180 -6.14 2.31 14.12
C HIS A 180 -6.31 0.82 13.84
N ASN A 181 -6.24 0.45 12.57
CA ASN A 181 -6.57 -0.86 12.01
C ASN A 181 -5.43 -1.90 12.08
N LEU A 182 -4.16 -1.47 12.17
CA LEU A 182 -3.02 -2.38 12.31
C LEU A 182 -3.13 -3.26 13.57
N ARG A 183 -2.91 -4.56 13.43
CA ARG A 183 -2.98 -5.56 14.51
C ARG A 183 -1.68 -6.27 14.73
N ASP A 184 -0.97 -6.65 13.67
CA ASP A 184 0.28 -7.39 13.83
C ASP A 184 1.32 -6.95 12.81
N LEU A 185 2.59 -7.01 13.22
CA LEU A 185 3.77 -6.78 12.36
C LEU A 185 4.78 -7.91 12.54
N TRP A 186 5.42 -8.32 11.44
CA TRP A 186 6.57 -9.22 11.47
C TRP A 186 7.80 -8.52 10.90
N ILE A 187 8.76 -8.23 11.76
CA ILE A 187 9.96 -7.45 11.44
C ILE A 187 11.17 -8.36 11.50
N ASP A 188 11.95 -8.44 10.42
CA ASP A 188 13.19 -9.23 10.35
C ASP A 188 14.12 -8.87 11.52
N VAL A 189 14.63 -9.88 12.22
CA VAL A 189 15.50 -9.67 13.38
C VAL A 189 16.86 -9.08 13.01
N SER A 190 17.30 -9.25 11.77
CA SER A 190 18.63 -8.88 11.29
C SER A 190 18.62 -7.62 10.44
N THR A 191 17.64 -7.48 9.55
CA THR A 191 17.56 -6.34 8.61
C THR A 191 16.57 -5.26 9.04
N TYR A 192 15.70 -5.57 10.00
CA TYR A 192 14.55 -4.74 10.38
C TYR A 192 13.59 -4.46 9.23
N ASP A 193 13.57 -5.32 8.21
CA ASP A 193 12.60 -5.25 7.14
C ASP A 193 11.24 -5.78 7.59
N LEU A 194 10.16 -5.08 7.20
CA LEU A 194 8.79 -5.48 7.53
C LEU A 194 8.31 -6.51 6.51
N TRP A 195 8.22 -7.78 6.91
CA TRP A 195 7.91 -8.91 6.02
C TRP A 195 6.43 -9.24 5.92
N LYS A 196 5.67 -8.97 6.97
CA LYS A 196 4.23 -9.22 7.02
C LYS A 196 3.56 -8.19 7.91
N ALA A 197 2.35 -7.80 7.57
CA ALA A 197 1.46 -7.11 8.51
C ALA A 197 0.04 -7.62 8.40
N HIS A 198 -0.70 -7.46 9.48
CA HIS A 198 -2.09 -7.85 9.58
C HIS A 198 -2.94 -6.70 10.13
N PHE A 199 -4.12 -6.54 9.55
CA PHE A 199 -5.02 -5.43 9.74
C PHE A 199 -6.42 -5.94 10.00
N VAL A 200 -7.10 -5.31 10.95
CA VAL A 200 -8.53 -5.52 11.15
C VAL A 200 -9.18 -4.16 11.28
N GLY A 201 -10.03 -3.80 10.34
CA GLY A 201 -10.70 -2.50 10.33
C GLY A 201 -11.85 -2.46 9.34
N THR A 202 -12.65 -1.40 9.40
CA THR A 202 -13.71 -1.17 8.42
C THR A 202 -13.16 -0.26 7.35
N TYR A 203 -13.07 -0.74 6.11
CA TYR A 203 -12.68 0.08 4.98
C TYR A 203 -13.91 0.40 4.16
N THR A 204 -14.13 1.68 3.91
CA THR A 204 -15.21 2.15 3.04
C THR A 204 -14.56 2.60 1.73
N PRO A 205 -14.36 1.71 0.75
CA PRO A 205 -13.64 2.04 -0.47
C PRO A 205 -14.37 3.06 -1.35
N GLY A 206 -15.66 3.34 -1.08
CA GLY A 206 -16.40 4.40 -1.76
C GLY A 206 -17.80 4.61 -1.18
N PRO A 207 -18.52 5.66 -1.64
CA PRO A 207 -19.91 5.89 -1.26
C PRO A 207 -20.79 4.67 -1.58
N GLY A 208 -21.42 4.08 -0.56
CA GLY A 208 -22.30 2.92 -0.71
C GLY A 208 -21.61 1.56 -0.57
N ALA A 209 -20.29 1.51 -0.35
CA ALA A 209 -19.61 0.27 -0.02
C ALA A 209 -20.06 -0.25 1.37
N PRO A 210 -20.21 -1.57 1.54
CA PRO A 210 -20.63 -2.16 2.80
C PRO A 210 -19.67 -1.79 3.94
N ILE A 211 -20.23 -1.40 5.08
CA ILE A 211 -19.49 -1.03 6.30
C ILE A 211 -19.20 -2.31 7.07
N SER A 212 -18.35 -3.15 6.51
CA SER A 212 -18.03 -4.44 7.09
C SER A 212 -16.60 -4.47 7.59
N PRO A 213 -16.33 -5.14 8.73
CA PRO A 213 -14.96 -5.43 9.13
C PRO A 213 -14.26 -6.21 8.02
N THR A 214 -13.11 -5.70 7.62
CA THR A 214 -12.16 -6.38 6.76
C THR A 214 -11.01 -6.86 7.61
N ASP A 215 -10.68 -8.13 7.45
CA ASP A 215 -9.44 -8.74 7.94
C ASP A 215 -8.49 -8.84 6.75
N ALA A 216 -7.31 -8.23 6.84
CA ALA A 216 -6.35 -8.18 5.74
C ALA A 216 -4.94 -8.51 6.23
N THR A 217 -4.30 -9.46 5.56
CA THR A 217 -2.89 -9.81 5.74
C THR A 217 -2.11 -9.49 4.47
N VAL A 218 -0.97 -8.84 4.61
CA VAL A 218 -0.10 -8.47 3.48
C VAL A 218 1.32 -8.93 3.71
N TYR A 219 1.99 -9.35 2.64
CA TYR A 219 3.37 -9.82 2.63
C TYR A 219 4.23 -8.94 1.73
N PHE A 220 5.45 -8.69 2.18
CA PHE A 220 6.39 -7.79 1.52
C PHE A 220 7.58 -8.54 0.98
N ARG A 221 8.17 -7.98 -0.08
CA ARG A 221 9.47 -8.38 -0.59
C ARG A 221 10.23 -7.19 -1.14
N GLN A 222 11.54 -7.34 -1.25
CA GLN A 222 12.35 -6.43 -2.05
C GLN A 222 12.21 -6.79 -3.54
N VAL A 223 11.83 -5.82 -4.37
CA VAL A 223 11.74 -5.96 -5.82
C VAL A 223 12.34 -4.72 -6.49
N VAL A 224 13.37 -4.93 -7.32
CA VAL A 224 14.12 -3.87 -8.01
C VAL A 224 14.55 -2.74 -7.06
N GLY A 225 15.10 -3.13 -5.91
CA GLY A 225 15.56 -2.20 -4.88
C GLY A 225 14.45 -1.54 -4.06
N CYS A 226 13.18 -1.72 -4.40
CA CYS A 226 12.02 -1.18 -3.69
C CYS A 226 11.43 -2.22 -2.73
N TRP A 227 10.75 -1.79 -1.67
CA TRP A 227 10.03 -2.68 -0.77
C TRP A 227 8.53 -2.63 -1.07
N VAL A 228 7.93 -3.75 -1.45
CA VAL A 228 6.60 -3.80 -2.08
C VAL A 228 5.75 -4.93 -1.52
N VAL A 229 4.42 -4.73 -1.51
CA VAL A 229 3.44 -5.80 -1.25
C VAL A 229 3.41 -6.75 -2.44
N THR A 230 3.82 -8.01 -2.24
CA THR A 230 3.74 -9.03 -3.31
C THR A 230 2.53 -9.93 -3.18
N HIS A 231 1.94 -10.01 -1.99
CA HIS A 231 0.81 -10.87 -1.72
C HIS A 231 -0.09 -10.23 -0.66
N ALA A 232 -1.39 -10.22 -0.92
CA ALA A 232 -2.40 -9.71 -0.03
C ALA A 232 -3.54 -10.73 0.06
N LEU A 233 -3.93 -11.04 1.28
CA LEU A 233 -5.09 -11.83 1.61
C LEU A 233 -6.05 -10.91 2.34
N TRP A 234 -7.31 -10.85 1.95
CA TRP A 234 -8.29 -10.20 2.81
C TRP A 234 -9.68 -10.81 2.69
N THR A 235 -10.46 -10.64 3.73
CA THR A 235 -11.83 -11.11 3.82
C THR A 235 -12.75 -10.01 4.31
N TYR A 236 -14.00 -10.03 3.90
CA TYR A 236 -15.06 -9.24 4.51
C TYR A 236 -16.43 -9.90 4.32
N ASP A 237 -17.34 -9.60 5.23
CA ASP A 237 -18.74 -10.04 5.14
C ASP A 237 -19.59 -8.94 4.52
N ASP A 238 -20.33 -9.19 3.44
CA ASP A 238 -21.38 -8.30 2.96
C ASP A 238 -22.67 -9.12 2.80
N PRO A 239 -23.48 -9.21 3.88
CA PRO A 239 -24.64 -10.08 3.91
C PRO A 239 -25.53 -9.89 2.67
N PRO A 240 -25.89 -11.00 1.99
CA PRO A 240 -25.85 -12.37 2.48
C PRO A 240 -24.60 -13.16 2.06
N SER A 241 -23.46 -12.54 1.76
CA SER A 241 -22.24 -13.23 1.29
C SER A 241 -21.00 -12.90 2.10
N HIS A 242 -20.12 -13.88 2.24
CA HIS A 242 -18.73 -13.72 2.66
C HIS A 242 -17.83 -13.68 1.43
N PHE A 243 -16.79 -12.85 1.47
CA PHE A 243 -15.84 -12.73 0.38
C PHE A 243 -14.41 -12.97 0.88
N ASP A 244 -13.68 -13.80 0.15
CA ASP A 244 -12.25 -14.03 0.30
C ASP A 244 -11.52 -13.54 -0.96
N PHE A 245 -10.41 -12.86 -0.74
CA PHE A 245 -9.53 -12.36 -1.79
C PHE A 245 -8.11 -12.84 -1.53
N ASP A 246 -7.51 -13.45 -2.55
CA ASP A 246 -6.09 -13.77 -2.59
C ASP A 246 -5.48 -13.08 -3.81
N VAL A 247 -4.66 -12.05 -3.55
CA VAL A 247 -4.11 -11.16 -4.57
C VAL A 247 -2.60 -11.26 -4.60
N THR A 248 -2.07 -11.69 -5.73
CA THR A 248 -0.63 -11.75 -5.98
C THR A 248 -0.21 -10.67 -6.95
N ASN A 249 0.75 -9.83 -6.54
CA ASN A 249 1.38 -8.84 -7.42
C ASN A 249 2.63 -9.45 -8.07
N ASN A 250 2.61 -9.51 -9.39
CA ASN A 250 3.62 -10.10 -10.25
C ASN A 250 4.17 -9.05 -11.24
N GLU A 251 5.27 -9.38 -11.91
CA GLU A 251 5.82 -8.58 -13.01
C GLU A 251 6.04 -7.11 -12.63
N ILE A 252 6.64 -6.87 -11.47
CA ILE A 252 6.79 -5.50 -10.95
C ILE A 252 7.96 -4.82 -11.66
N GLY A 253 7.67 -3.67 -12.27
CA GLY A 253 8.63 -2.80 -12.94
C GLY A 253 8.66 -1.40 -12.33
N VAL A 254 9.82 -0.76 -12.37
CA VAL A 254 10.03 0.62 -11.88
C VAL A 254 10.66 1.48 -12.98
N PRO A 255 9.93 1.75 -14.07
CA PRO A 255 10.48 2.50 -15.19
C PRO A 255 10.81 3.94 -14.76
N PRO A 256 11.89 4.54 -15.31
CA PRO A 256 12.24 5.93 -14.98
C PRO A 256 11.23 6.94 -15.54
N THR A 257 10.50 6.56 -16.59
CA THR A 257 9.52 7.41 -17.27
C THR A 257 8.34 6.58 -17.77
N LEU A 258 7.15 7.15 -17.68
CA LEU A 258 5.94 6.70 -18.39
C LEU A 258 5.32 7.91 -19.09
N PRO A 259 4.61 7.73 -20.21
CA PRO A 259 3.97 8.84 -20.88
C PRO A 259 2.79 9.38 -20.06
N ASP A 260 2.67 10.71 -19.98
CA ASP A 260 1.65 11.37 -19.16
C ASP A 260 0.21 11.03 -19.56
N TRP A 261 -0.01 10.70 -20.84
CA TRP A 261 -1.34 10.34 -21.35
C TRP A 261 -1.89 9.08 -20.67
N LEU A 262 -1.04 8.20 -20.11
CA LEU A 262 -1.51 7.05 -19.32
C LEU A 262 -2.29 7.47 -18.08
N PHE A 263 -2.04 8.67 -17.56
CA PHE A 263 -2.61 9.18 -16.32
C PHE A 263 -3.66 10.28 -16.57
N ASP A 264 -4.07 10.49 -17.81
CA ASP A 264 -5.15 11.42 -18.17
C ASP A 264 -6.27 10.66 -18.90
N ALA A 265 -7.47 10.63 -18.29
CA ALA A 265 -8.59 9.85 -18.82
C ALA A 265 -9.07 10.30 -20.21
N ARG A 266 -8.84 11.56 -20.59
CA ARG A 266 -9.24 12.08 -21.91
C ARG A 266 -8.19 11.72 -22.95
N GLU A 267 -6.91 11.91 -22.66
CA GLU A 267 -5.84 11.55 -23.58
C GLU A 267 -5.76 10.03 -23.76
N TYR A 268 -5.86 9.24 -22.68
CA TYR A 268 -5.90 7.78 -22.75
C TYR A 268 -6.95 7.26 -23.74
N ARG A 269 -8.17 7.83 -23.69
CA ARG A 269 -9.25 7.47 -24.63
C ARG A 269 -8.89 7.75 -26.08
N LYS A 270 -8.13 8.79 -26.39
CA LYS A 270 -7.68 9.05 -27.77
C LYS A 270 -6.75 7.95 -28.27
N HIS A 271 -5.78 7.54 -27.44
CA HIS A 271 -4.86 6.44 -27.76
C HIS A 271 -5.60 5.10 -27.89
N GLN A 272 -6.59 4.88 -27.02
CA GLN A 272 -7.48 3.71 -27.09
C GLN A 272 -8.30 3.70 -28.39
N ASP A 273 -8.94 4.80 -28.76
CA ASP A 273 -9.75 4.93 -29.98
C ASP A 273 -8.89 4.80 -31.25
N ALA A 274 -7.63 5.23 -31.19
CA ALA A 274 -6.65 5.04 -32.25
C ALA A 274 -6.20 3.57 -32.40
N GLY A 275 -6.55 2.70 -31.45
CA GLY A 275 -6.19 1.28 -31.47
C GLY A 275 -4.70 1.03 -31.28
N GLU A 276 -4.02 1.90 -30.55
CA GLU A 276 -2.61 1.75 -30.18
C GLU A 276 -2.37 0.46 -29.37
N PRO A 277 -1.14 -0.06 -29.34
CA PRO A 277 -0.83 -1.27 -28.59
C PRO A 277 -0.97 -1.04 -27.08
N ASP A 278 -1.12 -2.15 -26.33
CA ASP A 278 -1.10 -2.13 -24.88
C ASP A 278 0.30 -1.75 -24.36
N TYR A 279 0.47 -0.45 -24.11
CA TYR A 279 1.73 0.11 -23.67
C TYR A 279 2.23 -0.50 -22.36
N ILE A 280 1.34 -0.75 -21.38
CA ILE A 280 1.76 -1.35 -20.09
C ILE A 280 2.23 -2.78 -20.34
N GLY A 281 1.49 -3.56 -21.14
CA GLY A 281 1.88 -4.88 -21.57
C GLY A 281 3.25 -4.92 -22.25
N GLU A 282 3.51 -3.99 -23.18
CA GLU A 282 4.80 -3.89 -23.88
C GLU A 282 5.97 -3.55 -22.95
N VAL A 283 5.78 -2.67 -21.96
CA VAL A 283 6.83 -2.37 -20.99
C VAL A 283 7.12 -3.61 -20.13
N LEU A 284 6.08 -4.29 -19.65
CA LEU A 284 6.23 -5.53 -18.86
C LEU A 284 6.93 -6.63 -19.66
N ASP A 285 6.58 -6.82 -20.93
CA ASP A 285 7.22 -7.79 -21.81
C ASP A 285 8.70 -7.46 -22.08
N ARG A 286 9.05 -6.18 -22.25
CA ARG A 286 10.46 -5.75 -22.36
C ARG A 286 11.25 -6.07 -21.10
N LEU A 287 10.69 -5.79 -19.93
CA LEU A 287 11.30 -6.11 -18.64
C LEU A 287 11.51 -7.62 -18.48
N ARG A 288 10.52 -8.44 -18.87
CA ARG A 288 10.61 -9.91 -18.83
C ARG A 288 11.75 -10.45 -19.69
N ASN A 289 11.95 -9.85 -20.86
CA ASN A 289 12.96 -10.29 -21.83
C ASN A 289 14.35 -9.67 -21.60
N GLY A 290 14.54 -8.89 -20.53
CA GLY A 290 15.82 -8.24 -20.23
C GLY A 290 16.24 -7.20 -21.28
N ALA A 291 15.30 -6.72 -22.10
CA ALA A 291 15.55 -5.63 -23.03
C ALA A 291 15.75 -4.36 -22.19
N LYS A 292 16.89 -3.69 -22.37
CA LYS A 292 17.11 -2.37 -21.77
C LYS A 292 16.05 -1.39 -22.31
N PRO A 293 15.52 -0.49 -21.47
CA PRO A 293 14.47 0.45 -21.84
C PRO A 293 14.86 1.34 -23.02
#